data_AF-H2C565-F1
#
_entry.id   AF-H2C565-F1
#
_cell.length_a   1.000
_cell.length_b   1.000
_cell.length_c   1.000
_cell.angle_alpha   90.00
_cell.angle_beta   90.00
_cell.angle_gamma   90.00
#
_symmetry.space_group_name_H-M   'P 1'
#
loop_
_entity.id
_entity.type
_entity.pdbx_description
1 polymer ?
#
loop_
_entity_poly.entity_id
_entity_poly.type
_entity_poly.pdbx_seq_one_letter_code
_entity_poly.pdbx_strand_id
1 'polypeptide(L)'
;MEGLEVLSGLVKGQIVIVDDTVDHKEYSRGRDVSPHGNYWIYCHAHGRFERGVQLLTVAIVDLSTGRTFMMGAFPYAVRKMLDLGMVTEFKTKIEMAREMLDVLKGYFRVSRVVFDSWYWYEKLVTDNVVSELKSNRAQGRVGPGDPRGGGGTPPSGGPSPPESTSPP
;
A
#
# COMPACT_ATOMS: atom_id res chain seq x y z
N MET A 1 5.48 -23.43 0.32
CA MET A 1 6.00 -23.09 1.66
C MET A 1 7.46 -23.48 1.81
N GLU A 2 7.88 -24.65 1.30
CA GLU A 2 9.28 -25.12 1.28
C GLU A 2 10.33 -24.06 0.83
N GLY A 3 10.03 -23.25 -0.19
CA GLY A 3 10.95 -22.20 -0.64
C GLY A 3 11.20 -21.06 0.37
N LEU A 4 10.21 -20.72 1.22
CA LEU A 4 10.38 -19.70 2.26
C LEU A 4 11.21 -20.21 3.44
N GLU A 5 11.07 -21.50 3.77
CA GLU A 5 11.85 -22.16 4.82
C GLU A 5 13.32 -22.28 4.43
N VAL A 6 13.60 -22.63 3.17
CA VAL A 6 14.98 -22.63 2.65
C VAL A 6 15.56 -21.23 2.69
N LEU A 7 14.79 -20.21 2.27
CA LEU A 7 15.26 -18.84 2.25
C LEU A 7 15.47 -18.27 3.65
N SER A 8 14.64 -18.62 4.64
CA SER A 8 14.83 -18.19 6.03
C SER A 8 16.11 -18.75 6.64
N GLY A 9 16.57 -19.92 6.21
CA GLY A 9 17.90 -20.45 6.56
C GLY A 9 19.07 -19.69 5.91
N LEU A 10 18.84 -19.01 4.78
CA LEU A 10 19.86 -18.24 4.06
C LEU A 10 19.98 -16.79 4.54
N VAL A 11 18.87 -16.20 5.00
CA VAL A 11 18.81 -14.83 5.52
C VAL A 11 19.40 -14.81 6.93
N LYS A 12 20.42 -13.97 7.14
CA LYS A 12 21.18 -13.96 8.41
C LYS A 12 20.75 -12.83 9.36
N GLY A 13 20.16 -11.76 8.82
CA GLY A 13 19.83 -10.55 9.55
C GLY A 13 18.34 -10.21 9.57
N GLN A 14 18.06 -8.99 10.02
CA GLN A 14 16.73 -8.41 9.82
C GLN A 14 16.53 -8.05 8.35
N ILE A 15 15.28 -8.03 7.90
CA ILE A 15 14.95 -7.72 6.51
C ILE A 15 14.21 -6.40 6.34
N VAL A 16 14.35 -5.84 5.14
CA VAL A 16 13.46 -4.82 4.59
C VAL A 16 12.61 -5.47 3.51
N ILE A 17 11.29 -5.31 3.60
CA ILE A 17 10.37 -5.76 2.56
C ILE A 17 10.15 -4.60 1.60
N VAL A 18 10.35 -4.82 0.30
CA VAL A 18 10.07 -3.84 -0.75
C VAL A 18 8.94 -4.38 -1.60
N ASP A 19 7.91 -3.55 -1.75
CA ASP A 19 6.73 -3.83 -2.56
C ASP A 19 6.61 -2.78 -3.67
N ASP A 20 6.33 -3.23 -4.89
CA ASP A 20 5.96 -2.37 -6.01
C ASP A 20 4.91 -3.07 -6.88
N THR A 21 4.25 -2.31 -7.74
CA THR A 21 3.33 -2.86 -8.73
C THR A 21 3.82 -2.62 -10.13
N VAL A 22 4.05 -3.73 -10.81
CA VAL A 22 4.36 -3.73 -12.23
C VAL A 22 3.06 -3.98 -12.97
N ASP A 23 2.78 -3.05 -13.88
CA ASP A 23 1.79 -3.26 -14.91
C ASP A 23 2.53 -3.68 -16.18
N HIS A 24 2.01 -4.67 -16.91
CA HIS A 24 2.58 -5.04 -18.20
C HIS A 24 2.29 -3.93 -19.24
N LYS A 25 3.13 -2.88 -19.26
CA LYS A 25 2.99 -1.63 -20.02
C LYS A 25 4.14 -1.41 -21.01
N GLU A 26 4.39 -2.33 -21.92
CA GLU A 26 5.24 -1.98 -23.06
C GLU A 26 4.47 -1.01 -23.98
N TYR A 27 4.78 0.29 -23.83
CA TYR A 27 4.35 1.39 -24.70
C TYR A 27 2.84 1.64 -24.84
N SER A 28 2.07 1.45 -23.76
CA SER A 28 0.61 1.43 -23.85
C SER A 28 -0.08 2.79 -23.75
N ARG A 29 -1.05 3.05 -24.65
CA ARG A 29 -2.13 4.02 -24.44
C ARG A 29 -3.26 3.33 -23.66
N GLY A 30 -3.63 3.86 -22.49
CA GLY A 30 -4.72 3.33 -21.69
C GLY A 30 -6.10 3.71 -22.25
N ARG A 31 -7.07 2.79 -22.17
CA ARG A 31 -8.49 3.04 -22.49
C ARG A 31 -9.38 2.57 -21.33
N ASP A 32 -10.47 3.29 -21.08
CA ASP A 32 -11.47 2.99 -20.04
C ASP A 32 -10.85 2.83 -18.63
N VAL A 33 -10.08 3.84 -18.21
CA VAL A 33 -9.47 3.90 -16.88
C VAL A 33 -10.55 4.18 -15.84
N SER A 34 -10.87 3.18 -15.02
CA SER A 34 -11.81 3.34 -13.90
C SER A 34 -11.12 3.91 -12.65
N PRO A 35 -11.88 4.52 -11.72
CA PRO A 35 -11.36 4.95 -10.40
C PRO A 35 -10.73 3.83 -9.56
N HIS A 36 -11.01 2.56 -9.90
CA HIS A 36 -10.52 1.39 -9.17
C HIS A 36 -9.29 0.75 -9.82
N GLY A 37 -8.61 1.46 -10.72
CA GLY A 37 -7.38 0.95 -11.35
C GLY A 37 -7.62 -0.15 -12.40
N ASN A 38 -8.86 -0.37 -12.84
CA ASN A 38 -9.11 -1.16 -14.04
C ASN A 38 -8.84 -0.31 -15.27
N TYR A 39 -8.03 -0.80 -16.20
CA TYR A 39 -7.81 -0.16 -17.50
C TYR A 39 -7.43 -1.21 -18.53
N TRP A 40 -7.76 -0.90 -19.79
CA TRP A 40 -7.31 -1.66 -20.94
C TRP A 40 -5.99 -1.08 -21.43
N ILE A 41 -5.02 -1.95 -21.66
CA ILE A 41 -3.68 -1.62 -22.13
C ILE A 41 -3.58 -2.10 -23.58
N TYR A 42 -3.21 -1.22 -24.50
CA TYR A 42 -2.84 -1.68 -25.84
C TYR A 42 -1.51 -2.44 -25.76
N CYS A 43 -1.56 -3.75 -26.03
CA CYS A 43 -0.37 -4.60 -26.08
C CYS A 43 0.18 -4.63 -27.51
N HIS A 44 1.37 -4.06 -27.71
CA HIS A 44 2.00 -4.01 -29.03
C HIS A 44 2.35 -5.39 -29.58
N ALA A 45 2.75 -6.32 -28.71
CA ALA A 45 3.04 -7.70 -29.10
C ALA A 45 1.81 -8.44 -29.65
N HIS A 46 0.63 -8.18 -29.08
CA HIS A 46 -0.62 -8.85 -29.46
C HIS A 46 -1.51 -8.03 -30.40
N GLY A 47 -1.13 -6.79 -30.73
CA GLY A 47 -1.86 -5.90 -31.64
C GLY A 47 -3.29 -5.55 -31.20
N ARG A 48 -3.60 -5.65 -29.90
CA ARG A 48 -4.94 -5.46 -29.36
C ARG A 48 -4.92 -4.87 -27.95
N PHE A 49 -6.06 -4.33 -27.54
CA PHE A 49 -6.27 -3.98 -26.14
C PHE A 49 -6.43 -5.25 -25.32
N GLU A 50 -5.56 -5.39 -24.32
CA GLU A 50 -5.60 -6.44 -23.33
C GLU A 50 -5.96 -5.88 -21.97
N ARG A 51 -6.51 -6.72 -21.13
CA ARG A 51 -6.79 -6.36 -19.74
C ARG A 51 -5.44 -6.16 -19.07
N GLY A 52 -5.22 -5.02 -18.42
CA GLY A 52 -3.98 -4.80 -17.68
C GLY A 52 -3.82 -5.88 -16.61
N VAL A 53 -2.80 -6.72 -16.73
CA VAL A 53 -2.40 -7.63 -15.66
C VAL A 53 -1.58 -6.81 -14.69
N GLN A 54 -2.08 -6.68 -13.47
CA GLN A 54 -1.38 -6.01 -12.39
C GLN A 54 -0.69 -7.06 -11.53
N LEU A 55 0.61 -6.87 -11.31
CA LEU A 55 1.45 -7.75 -10.52
C LEU A 55 1.93 -7.00 -9.29
N LEU A 56 1.69 -7.56 -8.11
CA LEU A 56 2.38 -7.17 -6.89
C LEU A 56 3.74 -7.86 -6.88
N THR A 57 4.83 -7.10 -6.97
CA THR A 57 6.17 -7.65 -6.82
C THR A 57 6.67 -7.40 -5.41
N VAL A 58 7.21 -8.45 -4.79
CA VAL A 58 7.79 -8.36 -3.44
C VAL A 58 9.23 -8.83 -3.47
N ALA A 59 10.11 -8.05 -2.85
CA ALA A 59 11.49 -8.41 -2.60
C ALA A 59 11.83 -8.23 -1.13
N ILE A 60 12.80 -9.00 -0.64
CA ILE A 60 13.38 -8.82 0.68
C ILE A 60 14.86 -8.46 0.56
N VAL A 61 15.33 -7.58 1.43
CA VAL A 61 16.74 -7.20 1.54
C VAL A 61 17.25 -7.64 2.90
N ASP A 62 18.22 -8.53 2.94
CA ASP A 62 18.92 -8.90 4.17
C ASP A 62 19.91 -7.80 4.56
N LEU A 63 19.62 -7.09 5.64
CA LEU A 63 20.42 -5.95 6.09
C LEU A 63 21.83 -6.33 6.55
N SER A 64 22.05 -7.60 6.92
CA SER A 64 23.37 -8.05 7.38
C SER A 64 24.34 -8.29 6.23
N THR A 65 23.81 -8.63 5.04
CA THR A 65 24.62 -9.01 3.87
C THR A 65 24.43 -8.05 2.70
N GLY A 66 23.42 -7.19 2.73
CA GLY A 66 23.02 -6.33 1.62
C GLY A 66 22.40 -7.09 0.44
N ARG A 67 22.16 -8.40 0.57
CA ARG A 67 21.62 -9.22 -0.52
C ARG A 67 20.12 -9.01 -0.67
N THR A 68 19.67 -8.89 -1.91
CA THR A 68 18.26 -8.82 -2.27
C THR A 68 17.77 -10.15 -2.82
N PHE A 69 16.59 -10.58 -2.39
CA PHE A 69 15.92 -11.79 -2.86
C PHE A 69 14.54 -11.42 -3.39
N MET A 70 14.27 -11.74 -4.66
CA MET A 70 12.95 -11.61 -5.24
C MET A 70 12.05 -12.71 -4.69
N MET A 71 10.97 -12.33 -4.00
CA MET A 71 10.01 -13.28 -3.44
C MET A 71 9.01 -13.77 -4.48
N GLY A 72 8.60 -12.87 -5.37
CA GLY A 72 7.71 -13.21 -6.46
C GLY A 72 7.02 -12.00 -7.09
N ALA A 73 6.31 -12.28 -8.18
CA ALA A 73 5.37 -11.39 -8.83
C ALA A 73 3.99 -12.05 -8.78
N PHE A 74 3.08 -11.47 -8.00
CA PHE A 74 1.78 -12.05 -7.68
C PHE A 74 0.70 -11.32 -8.48
N PRO A 75 0.01 -12.00 -9.42
CA PRO A 75 -1.12 -11.38 -10.11
C PRO A 75 -2.27 -11.19 -9.12
N TYR A 76 -2.92 -10.03 -9.19
CA TYR A 76 -4.15 -9.79 -8.44
C TYR A 76 -5.31 -9.45 -9.37
N ALA A 77 -6.49 -9.91 -8.98
CA ALA A 77 -7.71 -9.64 -9.71
C ALA A 77 -8.08 -8.15 -9.58
N VAL A 78 -8.26 -7.49 -10.72
CA VAL A 78 -8.85 -6.15 -10.74
C VAL A 78 -10.38 -6.25 -10.70
N ARG A 79 -11.06 -5.23 -10.15
CA ARG A 79 -12.53 -5.27 -9.94
C ARG A 79 -13.31 -5.61 -11.22
N LYS A 80 -12.82 -5.15 -12.37
CA LYS A 80 -13.43 -5.41 -13.68
C LYS A 80 -13.40 -6.89 -14.06
N MET A 81 -12.39 -7.65 -13.62
CA MET A 81 -12.34 -9.09 -13.86
C MET A 81 -13.47 -9.81 -13.11
N LEU A 82 -13.80 -9.35 -11.90
CA LEU A 82 -14.96 -9.83 -11.16
C LEU A 82 -16.27 -9.44 -11.85
N ASP A 83 -16.41 -8.17 -12.24
CA ASP A 83 -17.63 -7.68 -12.90
C ASP A 83 -17.90 -8.38 -14.25
N LEU A 84 -16.85 -8.88 -14.91
CA LEU A 84 -16.93 -9.66 -16.15
C LEU A 84 -17.09 -11.18 -15.91
N GLY A 85 -17.20 -11.63 -14.66
CA GLY A 85 -17.36 -13.05 -14.30
C GLY A 85 -16.13 -13.92 -14.55
N MET A 86 -14.94 -13.33 -14.66
CA MET A 86 -13.70 -14.07 -14.96
C MET A 86 -13.02 -14.65 -13.72
N VAL A 87 -13.26 -14.03 -12.58
CA VAL A 87 -12.79 -14.49 -11.26
C VAL A 87 -14.01 -14.53 -10.35
N THR A 88 -13.97 -15.41 -9.35
CA THR A 88 -15.04 -15.52 -8.35
C THR A 88 -14.89 -14.50 -7.22
N GLU A 89 -13.69 -13.96 -7.04
CA GLU A 89 -13.37 -13.06 -5.93
C GLU A 89 -12.49 -11.89 -6.40
N PHE A 90 -12.71 -10.73 -5.80
CA PHE A 90 -11.87 -9.54 -5.97
C PHE A 90 -11.14 -9.27 -4.66
N LYS A 91 -9.84 -9.01 -4.78
CA LYS A 91 -9.00 -8.57 -3.66
C LYS A 91 -8.25 -7.32 -4.09
N THR A 92 -8.31 -6.29 -3.27
CA THR A 92 -7.53 -5.08 -3.52
C THR A 92 -6.05 -5.37 -3.37
N LYS A 93 -5.23 -4.55 -4.03
CA LYS A 93 -3.78 -4.62 -3.89
C LYS A 93 -3.32 -4.50 -2.43
N ILE A 94 -3.99 -3.63 -1.66
CA ILE A 94 -3.73 -3.39 -0.23
C ILE A 94 -3.96 -4.66 0.59
N GLU A 95 -5.07 -5.37 0.35
CA GLU A 95 -5.37 -6.62 1.05
C GLU A 95 -4.36 -7.71 0.71
N MET A 96 -3.96 -7.82 -0.56
CA MET A 96 -2.95 -8.80 -0.97
C MET A 96 -1.57 -8.49 -0.38
N ALA A 97 -1.17 -7.22 -0.36
CA ALA A 97 0.06 -6.78 0.28
C ALA A 97 0.05 -7.10 1.78
N ARG A 98 -1.07 -6.82 2.48
CA ARG A 98 -1.21 -7.13 3.91
C ARG A 98 -1.02 -8.62 4.20
N GLU A 99 -1.70 -9.49 3.45
CA GLU A 99 -1.58 -10.93 3.66
C GLU A 99 -0.17 -11.44 3.38
N MET A 100 0.48 -10.92 2.33
CA MET A 100 1.87 -11.25 2.05
C MET A 100 2.80 -10.80 3.17
N LEU A 101 2.59 -9.61 3.72
CA LEU A 101 3.35 -9.11 4.87
C LEU A 101 3.15 -9.99 6.11
N ASP A 102 1.93 -10.44 6.39
CA ASP A 102 1.63 -11.32 7.51
C ASP A 102 2.36 -12.66 7.37
N VAL A 103 2.39 -13.24 6.16
CA VAL A 103 3.17 -14.44 5.85
C VAL A 103 4.66 -14.19 6.08
N LEU A 104 5.24 -13.14 5.47
CA LEU A 104 6.68 -12.86 5.56
C LEU A 104 7.14 -12.58 6.99
N LYS A 105 6.33 -11.88 7.79
CA LYS A 105 6.60 -11.65 9.22
C LYS A 105 6.61 -12.94 10.04
N GLY A 106 5.93 -14.00 9.58
CA GLY A 106 5.99 -15.33 10.19
C GLY A 106 7.33 -16.04 9.98
N TYR A 107 8.04 -15.76 8.89
CA TYR A 107 9.29 -16.44 8.52
C TYR A 107 10.55 -15.60 8.79
N PHE A 108 10.44 -14.27 8.76
CA PHE A 108 11.59 -13.37 8.81
C PHE A 108 11.47 -12.33 9.92
N ARG A 109 12.61 -11.92 10.46
CA ARG A 109 12.69 -10.77 11.38
C ARG A 109 12.63 -9.47 10.58
N VAL A 110 11.44 -8.94 10.38
CA VAL A 110 11.23 -7.72 9.60
C VAL A 110 11.62 -6.48 10.41
N SER A 111 12.61 -5.73 9.93
CA SER A 111 12.98 -4.43 10.51
C SER A 111 12.15 -3.28 9.98
N ARG A 112 11.82 -3.30 8.69
CA ARG A 112 11.08 -2.26 7.99
C ARG A 112 10.28 -2.82 6.82
N VAL A 113 9.19 -2.15 6.50
CA VAL A 113 8.42 -2.38 5.28
C VAL A 113 8.46 -1.12 4.45
N VAL A 114 8.78 -1.24 3.16
CA VAL A 114 8.91 -0.15 2.21
C VAL A 114 7.90 -0.35 1.10
N PHE A 115 7.06 0.66 0.87
CA PHE A 115 6.07 0.66 -0.19
C PHE A 115 5.88 2.05 -0.79
N ASP A 116 5.35 2.11 -2.01
CA ASP A 116 4.99 3.39 -2.65
C ASP A 116 3.86 4.09 -1.85
N SER A 117 3.85 5.41 -1.91
CA SER A 117 2.80 6.31 -1.40
C SER A 117 1.35 5.90 -1.69
N TRP A 118 1.10 5.15 -2.77
CA TRP A 118 -0.22 4.67 -3.15
C TRP A 118 -0.81 3.65 -2.16
N TYR A 119 0.02 3.09 -1.27
CA TYR A 119 -0.38 2.13 -0.25
C TYR A 119 -0.67 2.77 1.10
N TRP A 120 -0.80 4.10 1.17
CA TRP A 120 -1.19 4.77 2.40
C TRP A 120 -2.61 4.36 2.82
N TYR A 121 -2.66 3.39 3.73
CA TYR A 121 -3.86 2.87 4.35
C TYR A 121 -3.55 2.57 5.81
N GLU A 122 -4.43 2.98 6.72
CA GLU A 122 -4.21 2.89 8.17
C GLU A 122 -3.78 1.48 8.64
N LYS A 123 -4.31 0.42 8.01
CA LYS A 123 -3.96 -0.97 8.38
C LYS A 123 -2.61 -1.44 7.83
N LEU A 124 -2.02 -0.73 6.86
CA LEU A 124 -0.69 -1.01 6.31
C LEU A 124 0.38 -0.07 6.88
N VAL A 125 0.04 1.18 7.17
CA VAL A 125 0.94 2.19 7.74
C VAL A 125 0.97 2.02 9.26
N THR A 126 1.58 0.91 9.68
CA THR A 126 1.84 0.58 11.09
C THR A 126 3.28 0.94 11.47
N ASP A 127 3.73 0.50 12.64
CA ASP A 127 5.11 0.68 13.07
C ASP A 127 6.11 0.12 12.05
N ASN A 128 7.25 0.83 11.90
CA ASN A 128 8.38 0.48 11.04
C ASN A 128 8.09 0.46 9.52
N VAL A 129 7.12 1.24 9.07
CA VAL A 129 6.85 1.47 7.66
C VAL A 129 7.60 2.70 7.16
N VAL A 130 8.17 2.60 5.96
CA VAL A 130 8.69 3.72 5.19
C VAL A 130 7.90 3.80 3.90
N SER A 131 7.22 4.93 3.68
CA SER A 131 6.46 5.19 2.46
C SER A 131 6.81 6.57 1.94
N GLU A 132 6.84 6.70 0.62
CA GLU A 132 6.84 8.04 0.01
C GLU A 132 5.52 8.76 0.38
N LEU A 133 5.58 10.07 0.59
CA LEU A 133 4.40 10.92 0.75
C LEU A 133 4.17 11.71 -0.54
N LYS A 134 3.35 11.17 -1.45
CA LYS A 134 3.18 11.71 -2.81
C LYS A 134 2.18 12.85 -2.94
N SER A 135 1.45 13.17 -1.87
CA SER A 135 0.46 14.25 -1.88
C SER A 135 0.56 15.08 -0.62
N ASN A 136 0.33 16.38 -0.73
CA ASN A 136 0.25 17.29 0.42
C ASN A 136 -0.81 16.78 1.40
N ARG A 137 -0.40 16.63 2.66
CA ARG A 137 -1.28 16.24 3.77
C ARG A 137 -1.12 17.25 4.89
N ALA A 138 -2.24 17.58 5.53
CA ALA A 138 -2.22 18.39 6.73
C ALA A 138 -1.75 17.52 7.91
N GLN A 139 -0.74 17.99 8.65
CA GLN A 139 -0.31 17.33 9.86
C GLN A 139 -1.31 17.63 10.98
N GLY A 140 -2.16 16.65 11.30
CA GLY A 140 -3.05 16.73 12.46
C GLY A 140 -2.26 16.48 13.74
N ARG A 141 -2.25 17.41 14.69
CA ARG A 141 -1.76 17.14 16.05
C ARG A 141 -2.88 16.42 16.80
N VAL A 142 -2.64 15.17 17.19
CA VAL A 142 -3.51 14.45 18.12
C VAL A 142 -3.04 14.79 19.53
N GLY A 143 -3.81 15.62 20.23
CA GLY A 143 -3.54 15.97 21.63
C GLY A 143 -4.12 14.92 22.60
N PRO A 144 -3.71 14.92 23.87
CA PRO A 144 -4.39 14.14 24.91
C PRO A 144 -5.87 14.57 24.96
N GLY A 145 -6.78 13.65 24.63
CA GLY A 145 -8.23 13.90 24.61
C GLY A 145 -8.85 14.26 23.25
N ASP A 146 -8.16 14.04 22.12
CA ASP A 146 -8.81 14.11 20.80
C ASP A 146 -9.88 12.98 20.71
N PRO A 147 -11.18 13.28 20.49
CA PRO A 147 -12.25 12.29 20.48
C PRO A 147 -12.19 11.31 19.29
N ARG A 148 -11.27 11.51 18.33
CA ARG A 148 -10.89 10.48 17.34
C ARG A 148 -10.01 9.38 17.93
N GLY A 149 -9.44 9.62 19.10
CA GLY A 149 -8.81 8.65 19.99
C GLY A 149 -9.67 8.40 21.23
N GLY A 150 -10.92 7.94 21.05
CA GLY A 150 -11.73 7.33 22.11
C GLY A 150 -12.27 8.25 23.22
N GLY A 151 -13.59 8.46 23.19
CA GLY A 151 -14.43 8.66 24.38
C GLY A 151 -14.64 10.10 24.86
N GLY A 152 -15.85 10.63 24.65
CA GLY A 152 -16.42 11.74 25.41
C GLY A 152 -16.81 12.96 24.59
N THR A 153 -18.10 13.28 24.57
CA THR A 153 -18.67 14.51 23.99
C THR A 153 -18.07 15.75 24.68
N PRO A 154 -17.59 16.78 23.97
CA PRO A 154 -17.13 18.01 24.60
C PRO A 154 -18.32 18.91 25.00
N PRO A 155 -18.24 19.69 26.08
CA PRO A 155 -19.27 20.66 26.44
C PRO A 155 -19.27 21.83 25.44
N SER A 156 -20.46 22.23 25.01
CA SER A 156 -20.69 23.39 24.16
C SER A 156 -20.34 24.69 24.90
N GLY A 157 -19.26 25.35 24.50
CA GLY A 157 -18.84 26.66 25.00
C GLY A 157 -17.96 27.37 23.98
N GLY A 158 -18.57 28.11 23.05
CA GLY A 158 -17.84 29.02 22.16
C GLY A 158 -17.41 30.29 22.93
N PRO A 159 -16.24 30.89 22.63
CA PRO A 159 -15.86 32.16 23.21
C PRO A 159 -16.64 33.31 22.57
N SER A 160 -17.26 34.16 23.40
CA SER A 160 -17.86 35.43 22.98
C SER A 160 -16.79 36.37 22.42
N PRO A 161 -17.07 37.15 21.36
CA PRO A 161 -16.09 38.07 20.79
C PRO A 161 -15.79 39.24 21.76
N PRO A 162 -14.55 39.77 21.76
CA PRO A 162 -14.15 40.89 22.62
C PRO A 162 -14.77 42.21 22.16
N GLU A 163 -15.24 43.01 23.12
CA GLU A 163 -15.74 44.37 22.91
C GLU A 163 -14.66 45.30 22.34
N SER A 164 -15.03 46.06 21.31
CA SER A 164 -14.18 47.06 20.67
C SER A 164 -14.01 48.29 21.58
N THR A 165 -12.80 48.53 22.07
CA THR A 165 -12.43 49.83 22.63
C THR A 165 -11.72 50.68 21.57
N SER A 166 -12.36 51.76 21.14
CA SER A 166 -11.75 52.80 20.29
C SER A 166 -10.80 53.70 21.12
N PRO A 167 -9.64 54.12 20.59
CA PRO A 167 -8.75 55.08 21.24
C PRO A 167 -9.13 56.54 20.88
N PRO A 168 -8.54 57.55 21.56
CA PRO A 168 -9.20 58.80 21.99
C PRO A 168 -9.50 59.84 20.91
#